data_AF-A0A8T6X6I3-F1
#
_entry.id   AF-A0A8T6X6I3-F1
#
_cell.length_a   1.000
_cell.length_b   1.000
_cell.length_c   1.000
_cell.angle_alpha   90.00
_cell.angle_beta   90.00
_cell.angle_gamma   90.00
#
_symmetry.space_group_name_H-M   'P 1'
#
loop_
_entity.id
_entity.type
_entity.pdbx_description
1 polymer ?
#
loop_
_entity_poly.entity_id
_entity_poly.type
_entity_poly.pdbx_seq_one_letter_code
_entity_poly.pdbx_strand_id
1 'polypeptide(L)'
;MRAFQAGTYDIQDDGGQLLKEVVPDLDDVPDFVKTASAVDQESNSRLFALVMVDDGQVMKKFATADPGNTWLSTLYFAFTKDNLPEEAQKIAAANLIEACDYFDIEAPEMLWDVAGEPTDTNIVDV
;
A
#
# COMPACT_ATOMS: atom_id res chain seq x y z
N MET A 1 -10.22 23.55 3.67
CA MET A 1 -9.38 22.40 4.01
C MET A 1 -10.31 21.29 4.47
N ARG A 2 -10.41 20.21 3.70
CA ARG A 2 -10.99 18.96 4.22
C ARG A 2 -9.87 18.35 5.04
N ALA A 3 -10.02 18.31 6.36
CA ALA A 3 -9.20 17.43 7.19
C ALA A 3 -9.31 16.02 6.61
N PHE A 4 -8.20 15.34 6.38
CA PHE A 4 -8.21 13.96 5.96
C PHE A 4 -8.89 13.15 7.06
N GLN A 5 -10.05 12.56 6.73
CA GLN A 5 -10.74 11.68 7.67
C GLN A 5 -9.90 10.42 7.86
N ALA A 6 -9.94 9.84 9.06
CA ALA A 6 -9.42 8.51 9.35
C ALA A 6 -10.08 7.50 8.39
N GLY A 7 -9.44 7.27 7.25
CA GLY A 7 -9.85 6.34 6.22
C GLY A 7 -9.09 5.04 6.38
N THR A 8 -9.71 3.93 5.97
CA THR A 8 -9.01 2.66 5.81
C THR A 8 -8.20 2.73 4.53
N TYR A 9 -6.87 2.69 4.65
CA TYR A 9 -5.95 2.65 3.51
C TYR A 9 -5.21 1.33 3.44
N ASP A 10 -4.77 0.81 4.59
CA ASP A 10 -4.04 -0.45 4.68
C ASP A 10 -4.53 -1.37 5.81
N ILE A 11 -3.87 -2.52 5.96
CA ILE A 11 -4.19 -3.54 6.96
C ILE A 11 -4.11 -3.04 8.40
N GLN A 12 -3.31 -2.03 8.68
CA GLN A 12 -3.13 -1.51 10.04
C GLN A 12 -4.30 -0.59 10.44
N ASP A 13 -4.98 0.00 9.46
CA ASP A 13 -6.12 0.88 9.71
C ASP A 13 -7.38 0.13 10.17
N ASP A 14 -7.61 -1.09 9.68
CA ASP A 14 -8.81 -1.88 9.96
C ASP A 14 -8.56 -3.27 10.56
N GLY A 15 -7.29 -3.62 10.82
CA GLY A 15 -6.91 -4.92 11.35
C GLY A 15 -7.19 -6.09 10.40
N GLY A 16 -7.22 -5.87 9.09
CA GLY A 16 -7.47 -6.93 8.11
C GLY A 16 -8.94 -7.15 7.78
N GLN A 17 -9.84 -6.24 8.17
CA GLN A 17 -11.28 -6.43 7.95
C GLN A 17 -11.62 -6.49 6.45
N LEU A 18 -11.10 -5.55 5.67
CA LEU A 18 -11.31 -5.51 4.22
C LEU A 18 -10.85 -6.80 3.53
N LEU A 19 -9.71 -7.37 3.95
CA LEU A 19 -9.22 -8.64 3.38
C LEU A 19 -10.22 -9.77 3.57
N LYS A 20 -10.88 -9.86 4.73
CA LYS A 20 -11.88 -10.91 4.99
C LYS A 20 -13.13 -10.75 4.14
N GLU A 21 -13.40 -9.54 3.66
CA GLU A 21 -14.54 -9.25 2.79
C GLU A 21 -14.22 -9.50 1.32
N VAL A 22 -12.99 -9.18 0.89
CA VAL A 22 -12.57 -9.23 -0.52
C VAL A 22 -11.84 -10.53 -0.93
N VAL A 23 -11.33 -11.30 0.04
CA VAL A 23 -10.71 -12.61 -0.17
C VAL A 23 -11.66 -13.69 0.35
N PRO A 24 -12.56 -14.22 -0.50
CA PRO A 24 -13.60 -15.14 -0.07
C PRO A 24 -13.07 -16.55 0.26
N ASP A 25 -11.95 -16.96 -0.36
CA ASP A 25 -11.33 -18.27 -0.16
C ASP A 25 -9.83 -18.12 0.13
N LEU A 26 -9.35 -18.86 1.13
CA LEU A 26 -7.93 -18.92 1.49
C LEU A 26 -7.11 -19.71 0.48
N ASP A 27 -7.75 -20.59 -0.31
CA ASP A 27 -7.08 -21.35 -1.37
C ASP A 27 -6.62 -20.45 -2.54
N ASP A 28 -7.23 -19.27 -2.70
CA ASP A 28 -6.84 -18.26 -3.69
C ASP A 28 -5.69 -17.36 -3.22
N VAL A 29 -5.24 -17.53 -1.97
CA VAL A 29 -4.17 -16.73 -1.37
C VAL A 29 -2.82 -17.42 -1.62
N PRO A 30 -1.86 -16.74 -2.26
CA PRO A 30 -0.53 -17.31 -2.46
C PRO A 30 0.15 -17.66 -1.13
N ASP A 31 0.88 -18.78 -1.10
CA ASP A 31 1.53 -19.25 0.13
C ASP A 31 2.49 -18.24 0.75
N PHE A 32 3.14 -17.41 -0.08
CA PHE A 32 4.05 -16.36 0.39
C PHE A 32 3.34 -15.27 1.20
N VAL A 33 2.02 -15.15 1.15
CA VAL A 33 1.29 -14.21 2.01
C VAL A 33 1.51 -14.52 3.50
N LYS A 34 1.79 -15.78 3.84
CA LYS A 34 2.14 -16.20 5.21
C LYS A 34 3.50 -15.66 5.68
N THR A 35 4.31 -15.05 4.81
CA THR A 35 5.56 -14.39 5.19
C THR A 35 5.36 -12.95 5.68
N ALA A 36 4.15 -12.39 5.54
CA ALA A 36 3.84 -11.04 5.94
C ALA A 36 4.19 -10.82 7.42
N SER A 37 5.18 -9.98 7.66
CA SER A 37 5.65 -9.61 8.99
C SER A 37 5.05 -8.28 9.43
N ALA A 38 4.82 -8.11 10.73
CA ALA A 38 4.36 -6.83 11.26
C ALA A 38 5.43 -5.75 11.04
N VAL A 39 5.08 -4.68 10.31
CA VAL A 39 5.95 -3.51 10.09
C VAL A 39 5.46 -2.36 10.95
N ASP A 40 6.29 -1.89 11.88
CA ASP A 40 5.91 -0.80 12.78
C ASP A 40 5.97 0.57 12.09
N GLN A 41 5.12 1.52 12.49
CA GLN A 41 5.09 2.88 11.93
C GLN A 41 6.38 3.68 12.21
N GLU A 42 7.21 3.30 13.17
CA GLU A 42 8.54 3.87 13.41
C GLU A 42 9.63 3.29 12.50
N SER A 43 9.32 2.24 11.72
CA SER A 43 10.28 1.59 10.82
C SER A 43 10.72 2.52 9.68
N ASN A 44 11.81 2.15 9.00
CA ASN A 44 12.34 2.92 7.88
C ASN A 44 11.24 3.19 6.82
N SER A 45 11.10 4.43 6.36
CA SER A 45 10.10 4.82 5.36
C SER A 45 10.21 4.00 4.08
N ARG A 46 11.40 3.51 3.72
CA ARG A 46 11.63 2.67 2.53
C ARG A 46 10.90 1.32 2.55
N LEU A 47 10.37 0.92 3.71
CA LEU A 47 9.55 -0.30 3.85
C LEU A 47 8.07 -0.08 3.54
N PHE A 48 7.73 1.07 2.97
CA PHE A 48 6.36 1.48 2.64
C PHE A 48 6.33 2.09 1.25
N ALA A 49 5.26 1.81 0.50
CA ALA A 49 5.07 2.40 -0.83
C ALA A 49 4.65 3.88 -0.77
N LEU A 50 4.11 4.33 0.37
CA LEU A 50 3.66 5.72 0.53
C LEU A 50 3.89 6.22 1.96
N VAL A 51 4.31 7.47 2.08
CA VAL A 51 4.40 8.23 3.32
C VAL A 51 3.70 9.56 3.09
N MET A 52 2.57 9.76 3.76
CA MET A 52 1.83 11.00 3.71
C MET A 52 2.24 11.88 4.89
N VAL A 53 2.37 13.18 4.63
CA VAL A 53 2.61 14.21 5.65
C VAL A 53 1.45 15.20 5.60
N ASP A 54 0.64 15.27 6.66
CA ASP A 54 -0.51 16.17 6.78
C ASP A 54 -0.36 16.98 8.08
N ASP A 55 -0.24 18.31 7.98
CA ASP A 55 -0.07 19.21 9.14
C ASP A 55 1.01 18.74 10.16
N GLY A 56 2.09 18.13 9.66
CA GLY A 56 3.19 17.59 10.46
C GLY A 56 2.96 16.19 11.04
N GLN A 57 1.79 15.58 10.80
CA GLN A 57 1.53 14.18 11.09
C GLN A 57 2.02 13.29 9.94
N VAL A 58 2.79 12.25 10.28
CA VAL A 58 3.33 11.30 9.30
C VAL A 58 2.51 10.01 9.34
N MET A 59 2.08 9.53 8.18
CA MET A 59 1.37 8.26 8.01
C MET A 59 2.07 7.42 6.95
N LYS A 60 2.59 6.25 7.34
CA LYS A 60 3.24 5.32 6.41
C LYS A 60 2.24 4.26 6.00
N LYS A 61 2.04 4.09 4.71
CA LYS A 61 1.00 3.25 4.10
C LYS A 61 1.58 2.25 3.14
N PHE A 62 0.91 1.09 3.05
CA PHE A 62 1.23 0.01 2.11
C PHE A 62 2.64 -0.55 2.34
N ALA A 63 2.79 -1.38 3.38
CA ALA A 63 4.06 -2.01 3.70
C ALA A 63 4.58 -2.89 2.53
N THR A 64 5.87 -2.79 2.24
CA THR A 64 6.57 -3.51 1.16
C THR A 64 7.83 -4.21 1.68
N ALA A 65 7.88 -4.52 2.98
CA ALA A 65 9.07 -5.10 3.61
C ALA A 65 9.38 -6.55 3.17
N ASP A 66 8.37 -7.28 2.70
CA ASP A 66 8.45 -8.69 2.33
C ASP A 66 7.36 -9.01 1.26
N PRO A 67 7.40 -10.18 0.58
CA PRO A 67 6.46 -10.46 -0.50
C PRO A 67 5.00 -10.53 -0.03
N GLY A 68 4.74 -11.02 1.17
CA GLY A 68 3.40 -11.07 1.74
C GLY A 68 2.83 -9.68 2.00
N ASN A 69 3.64 -8.81 2.61
CA ASN A 69 3.30 -7.40 2.80
C ASN A 69 3.01 -6.70 1.46
N THR A 70 3.87 -6.92 0.47
CA THR A 70 3.72 -6.31 -0.86
C THR A 70 2.40 -6.72 -1.52
N TRP A 71 2.11 -8.01 -1.57
CA TRP A 71 0.87 -8.50 -2.17
C TRP A 71 -0.38 -8.00 -1.43
N LEU A 72 -0.39 -8.08 -0.09
CA LEU A 72 -1.50 -7.54 0.70
C LEU A 72 -1.70 -6.04 0.47
N SER A 73 -0.61 -5.29 0.39
CA SER A 73 -0.64 -3.85 0.11
C SER A 73 -1.20 -3.54 -1.29
N THR A 74 -0.88 -4.33 -2.32
CA THR A 74 -1.50 -4.16 -3.65
C THR A 74 -3.00 -4.40 -3.61
N LEU A 75 -3.44 -5.39 -2.83
CA LEU A 75 -4.86 -5.69 -2.68
C LEU A 75 -5.59 -4.57 -1.96
N TYR A 76 -5.05 -4.09 -0.83
CA TYR A 76 -5.60 -2.93 -0.13
C TYR A 76 -5.69 -1.71 -1.04
N PHE A 77 -4.61 -1.39 -1.75
CA PHE A 77 -4.57 -0.26 -2.66
C PHE A 77 -5.69 -0.33 -3.70
N ALA A 78 -5.94 -1.49 -4.30
CA ALA A 78 -6.99 -1.67 -5.31
C ALA A 78 -8.39 -1.26 -4.80
N PHE A 79 -8.67 -1.42 -3.50
CA PHE A 79 -9.96 -1.09 -2.89
C PHE A 79 -10.00 0.28 -2.20
N THR A 80 -8.85 0.82 -1.80
CA THR A 80 -8.78 2.04 -0.97
C THR A 80 -8.18 3.25 -1.69
N LYS A 81 -7.56 3.07 -2.87
CA LYS A 81 -6.85 4.15 -3.59
C LYS A 81 -7.68 5.41 -3.80
N ASP A 82 -8.99 5.30 -4.03
CA ASP A 82 -9.85 6.45 -4.31
C ASP A 82 -10.05 7.35 -3.06
N ASN A 83 -9.64 6.88 -1.88
CA ASN A 83 -9.59 7.69 -0.67
C ASN A 83 -8.33 8.58 -0.61
N LEU A 84 -7.30 8.32 -1.42
CA LEU A 84 -6.04 9.06 -1.44
C LEU A 84 -6.10 10.25 -2.40
N PRO A 85 -5.29 11.31 -2.18
CA PRO A 85 -5.04 12.33 -3.19
C PRO A 85 -4.46 11.72 -4.47
N GLU A 86 -4.78 12.30 -5.63
CA GLU A 86 -4.34 11.77 -6.93
C GLU A 86 -2.82 11.57 -7.02
N GLU A 87 -2.04 12.49 -6.46
CA GLU A 87 -0.58 12.38 -6.44
C GLU A 87 -0.10 11.21 -5.57
N ALA A 88 -0.72 11.01 -4.41
CA ALA A 88 -0.42 9.89 -3.54
C ALA A 88 -0.80 8.54 -4.16
N GLN A 89 -1.89 8.48 -4.93
CA GLN A 89 -2.27 7.29 -5.70
C GLN A 89 -1.18 6.93 -6.71
N LYS A 90 -0.71 7.91 -7.49
CA LYS A 90 0.33 7.72 -8.51
C LYS A 90 1.64 7.20 -7.94
N ILE A 91 2.12 7.82 -6.85
CA ILE A 91 3.37 7.45 -6.18
C ILE A 91 3.25 6.08 -5.52
N ALA A 92 2.16 5.83 -4.79
CA ALA A 92 1.93 4.52 -4.18
C ALA A 92 1.88 3.41 -5.25
N ALA A 93 1.20 3.66 -6.37
CA ALA A 93 1.09 2.67 -7.43
C ALA A 93 2.45 2.35 -8.09
N ALA A 94 3.25 3.37 -8.41
CA ALA A 94 4.59 3.19 -8.95
C ALA A 94 5.50 2.40 -7.99
N ASN A 95 5.50 2.75 -6.71
CA ASN A 95 6.32 2.07 -5.71
C ASN A 95 5.86 0.63 -5.42
N LEU A 96 4.55 0.36 -5.52
CA LEU A 96 4.02 -1.00 -5.43
C LEU A 96 4.42 -1.86 -6.63
N ILE A 97 4.45 -1.30 -7.83
CA ILE A 97 4.96 -2.00 -9.03
C ILE A 97 6.42 -2.40 -8.82
N GLU A 98 7.27 -1.47 -8.37
CA GLU A 98 8.68 -1.75 -8.10
C GLU A 98 8.86 -2.82 -7.01
N ALA A 99 8.05 -2.77 -5.95
CA ALA A 99 8.08 -3.78 -4.91
C ALA A 99 7.63 -5.16 -5.43
N CYS A 100 6.60 -5.20 -6.28
CA CYS A 100 6.16 -6.42 -6.95
C CYS A 100 7.27 -7.02 -7.81
N ASP A 101 7.94 -6.21 -8.64
CA ASP A 101 9.07 -6.63 -9.46
C ASP A 101 10.23 -7.17 -8.61
N TYR A 102 10.58 -6.48 -7.52
CA TYR A 102 11.65 -6.90 -6.60
C TYR A 102 11.40 -8.28 -5.96
N PHE A 103 10.13 -8.64 -5.73
CA PHE A 103 9.74 -9.91 -5.09
C PHE A 103 9.24 -10.97 -6.09
N ASP A 104 9.38 -10.74 -7.40
CA ASP A 104 8.85 -11.63 -8.45
C ASP A 104 7.32 -11.89 -8.32
N ILE A 105 6.57 -10.86 -7.91
CA ILE A 105 5.10 -10.87 -7.81
C ILE A 105 4.52 -10.21 -9.06
N GLU A 106 3.51 -10.83 -9.68
CA GLU A 106 2.78 -10.20 -10.78
C GLU A 106 2.01 -8.97 -10.28
N ALA A 107 2.46 -7.78 -10.69
CA ALA A 107 1.79 -6.52 -10.39
C ALA A 107 0.44 -6.47 -11.12
N PRO A 108 -0.69 -6.24 -10.42
CA PRO A 108 -1.98 -6.27 -11.11
C PRO A 108 -2.17 -5.05 -12.03
N GLU A 109 -3.00 -5.18 -13.06
CA GLU A 109 -3.11 -4.18 -14.15
C GLU A 109 -3.48 -2.78 -13.65
N MET A 110 -4.36 -2.67 -12.63
CA MET A 110 -4.80 -1.36 -12.12
C MET A 110 -3.67 -0.49 -11.53
N LEU A 111 -2.51 -1.07 -11.21
CA LEU A 111 -1.37 -0.32 -10.67
C LEU A 111 -0.78 0.47 -11.82
N TRP A 112 -0.64 -0.16 -12.99
CA TRP A 112 -0.12 0.46 -14.20
C TRP A 112 -1.04 1.56 -14.75
N ASP A 113 -2.35 1.40 -14.60
CA ASP A 113 -3.34 2.41 -15.00
C ASP A 113 -3.25 3.69 -14.15
N VAL A 114 -2.80 3.57 -12.91
CA VAL A 114 -2.76 4.66 -11.91
C VAL A 114 -1.36 5.22 -11.74
N ALA A 115 -0.32 4.43 -11.98
CA ALA A 115 1.07 4.80 -11.72
C ALA A 115 1.47 6.10 -12.43
N GLY A 116 2.14 6.97 -11.67
CA GLY A 116 2.82 8.13 -12.23
C GLY A 116 4.16 7.76 -12.85
N GLU A 117 4.88 8.77 -13.32
CA GLU A 117 6.30 8.61 -13.65
C GLU A 117 7.07 8.09 -12.42
N PRO A 118 8.03 7.16 -12.59
CA PRO A 118 8.86 6.69 -11.49
C PRO A 118 9.52 7.85 -10.75
N THR A 119 9.47 7.83 -9.42
CA THR A 119 10.09 8.85 -8.58
C THR A 119 10.96 8.19 -7.52
N ASP A 120 12.11 8.78 -7.20
CA ASP A 120 12.98 8.30 -6.12
C ASP A 120 12.43 8.62 -4.70
N THR A 121 11.14 8.94 -4.58
CA THR A 121 10.47 9.31 -3.32
C THR A 121 9.21 8.49 -3.10
N ASN A 122 8.93 8.23 -1.82
CA ASN A 122 7.64 7.73 -1.38
C ASN A 122 6.90 8.73 -0.49
N ILE A 123 7.40 9.97 -0.37
CA ILE A 123 6.85 10.99 0.52
C ILE A 123 5.99 11.98 -0.25
N VAL A 124 4.78 12.24 0.24
CA VAL A 124 3.82 13.21 -0.30
C VAL A 124 3.35 14.13 0.83
N ASP A 125 3.46 15.44 0.61
CA ASP A 125 2.86 16.48 1.44
C ASP A 125 1.43 16.70 0.94
N VAL A 126 0.43 16.46 1.79
CA VAL A 126 -0.99 16.36 1.42
C VAL A 126 -1.84 17.53 1.93
#